data_AF-A0A962C8L4-F1
#
_entry.id   AF-A0A962C8L4-F1
#
_cell.length_a   1.000
_cell.length_b   1.000
_cell.length_c   1.000
_cell.angle_alpha   90.00
_cell.angle_beta   90.00
_cell.angle_gamma   90.00
#
_symmetry.space_group_name_H-M   'P 1'
#
loop_
_entity.id
_entity.type
_entity.pdbx_description
1 polymer ?
#
loop_
_entity_poly.entity_id
_entity_poly.type
_entity_poly.pdbx_seq_one_letter_code
_entity_poly.pdbx_strand_id
1 'polypeptide(L)'
;ENAFWNGTTMSFGDGKTTFYPLVSVDVAGHEVSHGYTEQHSNLTYSGQSGGMNEAYSDMGGEATEYYWKGSNDFLVGPEIFKGSGSLRYMANPPQDGASIDNAANYTSSLDVHYSSGVYNKAFYKLATTSGWNTPNAFKVFARANALYWTPSSTFNSGACGVETAATDLGLNAAAVTAAFSSVGVACPGGGGGGGGSTGGALTNGVAVTGIGASTGNSVNYTLVVPSGASGLSFVMSGGTGDADMYVKFGSAPTDTSYDCRPYVSGNAETCTIATAQAGTYYVRLKAYSTFSGVSLKGSYTTGGGGGGGVQTYSNTTDYQILDNSTVDSPITISGRSGNAPSNASVTVAIVHTYQGDLKVDLVAPDGSLYNIHNRTGAGTDNINKTVTFNLSSEALNGTWKLRVNDNANGDTGYINSWSVTF
;
A
#
# COMPACT_ATOMS: atom_id res chain seq x y z
N GLU A 1 -13.79 33.17 6.14
CA GLU A 1 -12.42 33.00 6.66
C GLU A 1 -12.04 31.57 6.32
N ASN A 2 -11.33 31.34 5.21
CA ASN A 2 -11.24 30.01 4.60
C ASN A 2 -9.89 29.74 3.92
N ALA A 3 -9.57 28.46 3.76
CA ALA A 3 -8.57 27.93 2.85
C ALA A 3 -9.26 26.96 1.88
N PHE A 4 -8.70 26.76 0.69
CA PHE A 4 -9.24 25.79 -0.28
C PHE A 4 -8.24 25.39 -1.35
N TRP A 5 -8.39 24.16 -1.85
CA TRP A 5 -7.84 23.65 -3.09
C TRP A 5 -8.79 23.91 -4.28
N ASN A 6 -8.26 24.32 -5.43
CA ASN A 6 -9.07 24.62 -6.63
C ASN A 6 -8.74 23.74 -7.85
N GLY A 7 -8.03 22.63 -7.67
CA GLY A 7 -7.54 21.77 -8.76
C GLY A 7 -6.14 22.14 -9.26
N THR A 8 -5.57 23.28 -8.85
CA THR A 8 -4.21 23.68 -9.28
C THR A 8 -3.39 24.33 -8.17
N THR A 9 -4.01 25.09 -7.29
CA THR A 9 -3.34 25.86 -6.23
C THR A 9 -4.11 25.76 -4.91
N MET A 10 -3.37 25.77 -3.80
CA MET A 10 -3.92 26.02 -2.48
C MET A 10 -3.99 27.52 -2.22
N SER A 11 -5.13 28.00 -1.75
CA SER A 11 -5.34 29.40 -1.39
C SER A 11 -5.65 29.52 0.10
N PHE A 12 -4.97 30.45 0.79
CA PHE A 12 -5.13 30.65 2.23
C PHE A 12 -5.56 32.09 2.51
N GLY A 13 -6.71 32.27 3.15
CA GLY A 13 -7.19 33.58 3.56
C GLY A 13 -6.50 34.10 4.83
N ASP A 14 -6.55 35.42 5.04
CA ASP A 14 -5.93 36.09 6.20
C ASP A 14 -6.72 35.95 7.53
N GLY A 15 -7.85 35.23 7.52
CA GLY A 15 -8.76 35.17 8.65
C GLY A 15 -9.45 36.51 8.95
N LYS A 16 -10.21 36.58 10.03
CA LYS A 16 -10.82 37.83 10.53
C LYS A 16 -11.19 37.70 12.01
N THR A 17 -12.36 37.17 12.31
CA THR A 17 -12.93 37.06 13.67
C THR A 17 -12.68 35.70 14.31
N THR A 18 -12.73 34.62 13.54
CA THR A 18 -12.60 33.25 14.04
C THR A 18 -11.17 32.74 13.94
N PHE A 19 -10.48 33.09 12.85
CA PHE A 19 -9.17 32.59 12.54
C PHE A 19 -8.13 33.71 12.42
N TYR A 20 -6.88 33.36 12.72
CA TYR A 20 -5.67 34.00 12.19
C TYR A 20 -5.54 33.72 10.68
N PRO A 21 -4.51 34.25 9.97
CA PRO A 21 -4.20 33.76 8.63
C PRO A 21 -4.10 32.24 8.62
N LEU A 22 -4.81 31.60 7.69
CA LEU A 22 -5.03 30.15 7.69
C LEU A 22 -3.82 29.35 7.18
N VAL A 23 -2.61 29.84 7.45
CA VAL A 23 -1.35 29.23 7.03
C VAL A 23 -0.72 28.55 8.24
N SER A 24 -1.13 27.30 8.46
CA SER A 24 -0.52 26.37 9.41
C SER A 24 -0.18 25.06 8.71
N VAL A 25 0.66 24.23 9.35
CA VAL A 25 1.18 23.01 8.70
C VAL A 25 0.10 21.96 8.47
N ASP A 26 -0.82 21.82 9.41
CA ASP A 26 -1.99 20.95 9.27
C ASP A 26 -2.92 21.39 8.14
N VAL A 27 -3.24 22.70 8.04
CA VAL A 27 -4.11 23.26 7.00
C VAL A 27 -3.43 23.16 5.63
N ALA A 28 -2.13 23.43 5.53
CA ALA A 28 -1.39 23.23 4.29
C ALA A 28 -1.36 21.75 3.86
N GLY A 29 -1.12 20.82 4.81
CA GLY A 29 -1.17 19.38 4.55
C GLY A 29 -2.55 18.90 4.12
N HIS A 30 -3.61 19.48 4.70
CA HIS A 30 -5.00 19.24 4.35
C HIS A 30 -5.30 19.66 2.90
N GLU A 31 -5.02 20.91 2.54
CA GLU A 31 -5.34 21.41 1.19
C GLU A 31 -4.56 20.68 0.09
N VAL A 32 -3.30 20.30 0.33
CA VAL A 32 -2.51 19.50 -0.62
C VAL A 32 -3.09 18.09 -0.78
N SER A 33 -3.64 17.51 0.29
CA SER A 33 -4.20 16.16 0.29
C SER A 33 -5.51 16.04 -0.49
N HIS A 34 -6.25 17.14 -0.67
CA HIS A 34 -7.34 17.17 -1.66
C HIS A 34 -6.82 16.94 -3.08
N GLY A 35 -5.72 17.58 -3.46
CA GLY A 35 -5.08 17.36 -4.76
C GLY A 35 -4.61 15.91 -4.94
N TYR A 36 -4.07 15.29 -3.89
CA TYR A 36 -3.75 13.86 -3.92
C TYR A 36 -5.01 13.01 -4.15
N THR A 37 -6.09 13.28 -3.43
CA THR A 37 -7.35 12.55 -3.58
C THR A 37 -7.94 12.70 -4.97
N GLU A 38 -7.94 13.92 -5.53
CA GLU A 38 -8.41 14.21 -6.89
C GLU A 38 -7.66 13.39 -7.96
N GLN A 39 -6.35 13.23 -7.80
CA GLN A 39 -5.49 12.52 -8.75
C GLN A 39 -5.50 10.99 -8.57
N HIS A 40 -6.15 10.48 -7.53
CA HIS A 40 -6.21 9.05 -7.20
C HIS A 40 -7.65 8.54 -7.19
N SER A 41 -8.26 8.33 -6.01
CA SER A 41 -9.62 7.80 -5.89
C SER A 41 -10.69 8.72 -6.46
N ASN A 42 -10.38 10.02 -6.54
CA ASN A 42 -11.28 11.09 -6.95
C ASN A 42 -12.62 11.03 -6.19
N LEU A 43 -12.55 10.85 -4.86
CA LEU A 43 -13.72 10.84 -3.98
C LEU A 43 -14.59 12.06 -4.23
N THR A 44 -15.83 11.83 -4.65
CA THR A 44 -16.80 12.89 -4.92
C THR A 44 -17.04 13.67 -3.65
N TYR A 45 -16.92 14.99 -3.74
CA TYR A 45 -17.06 15.93 -2.63
C TYR A 45 -18.54 16.14 -2.22
N SER A 46 -19.22 15.06 -1.89
CA SER A 46 -20.62 15.01 -1.49
C SER A 46 -20.91 13.72 -0.72
N GLY A 47 -21.85 13.78 0.23
CA GLY A 47 -22.27 12.63 1.03
C GLY A 47 -21.11 11.94 1.75
N GLN A 48 -21.14 10.60 1.84
CA GLN A 48 -20.12 9.83 2.56
C GLN A 48 -18.73 9.92 1.90
N SER A 49 -18.66 9.88 0.56
CA SER A 49 -17.38 10.04 -0.15
C SER A 49 -16.79 11.42 0.11
N GLY A 50 -17.63 12.45 0.24
CA GLY A 50 -17.19 13.81 0.58
C GLY A 50 -16.66 13.89 2.02
N GLY A 51 -17.36 13.27 2.97
CA GLY A 51 -16.85 13.14 4.35
C GLY A 51 -15.54 12.37 4.43
N MET A 52 -15.37 11.31 3.63
CA MET A 52 -14.09 10.59 3.51
C MET A 52 -12.98 11.45 2.87
N ASN A 53 -13.32 12.28 1.89
CA ASN A 53 -12.39 13.19 1.23
C ASN A 53 -11.85 14.22 2.25
N GLU A 54 -12.75 14.88 2.97
CA GLU A 54 -12.40 15.79 4.08
C GLU A 54 -11.56 15.10 5.16
N ALA A 55 -11.98 13.90 5.59
CA ALA A 55 -11.24 13.17 6.62
C ALA A 55 -9.84 12.79 6.16
N TYR A 56 -9.67 12.35 4.90
CA TYR A 56 -8.35 12.05 4.37
C TYR A 56 -7.43 13.28 4.37
N SER A 57 -7.97 14.46 4.06
CA SER A 57 -7.23 15.71 4.14
C SER A 57 -6.85 16.08 5.58
N ASP A 58 -7.75 15.91 6.56
CA ASP A 58 -7.42 16.06 7.99
C ASP A 58 -6.28 15.12 8.41
N MET A 59 -6.34 13.84 8.01
CA MET A 59 -5.25 12.88 8.25
C MET A 59 -3.93 13.31 7.60
N GLY A 60 -3.98 13.93 6.43
CA GLY A 60 -2.82 14.49 5.74
C GLY A 60 -2.20 15.65 6.50
N GLY A 61 -3.01 16.51 7.12
CA GLY A 61 -2.56 17.55 8.05
C GLY A 61 -1.77 16.96 9.22
N GLU A 62 -2.37 16.00 9.94
CA GLU A 62 -1.72 15.33 11.08
C GLU A 62 -0.44 14.59 10.69
N ALA A 63 -0.45 13.90 9.54
CA ALA A 63 0.73 13.19 9.04
C ALA A 63 1.86 14.15 8.67
N THR A 64 1.52 15.33 8.13
CA THR A 64 2.49 16.39 7.81
C THR A 64 3.07 16.98 9.09
N GLU A 65 2.23 17.24 10.10
CA GLU A 65 2.70 17.70 11.40
C GLU A 65 3.63 16.67 12.05
N TYR A 66 3.25 15.40 12.08
CA TYR A 66 4.09 14.32 12.60
C TYR A 66 5.42 14.24 11.87
N TYR A 67 5.41 14.32 10.53
CA TYR A 67 6.63 14.28 9.73
C TYR A 67 7.58 15.44 10.09
N TRP A 68 7.04 16.63 10.31
CA TRP A 68 7.84 17.81 10.61
C TRP A 68 8.34 17.87 12.06
N LYS A 69 7.44 17.60 13.02
CA LYS A 69 7.67 17.81 14.46
C LYS A 69 8.04 16.52 15.21
N GLY A 70 7.89 15.35 14.59
CA GLY A 70 8.04 14.04 15.23
C GLY A 70 6.85 13.59 16.10
N SER A 71 5.81 14.42 16.16
CA SER A 71 4.54 14.15 16.87
C SER A 71 3.43 15.01 16.26
N ASN A 72 2.17 14.64 16.51
CA ASN A 72 0.97 15.40 16.11
C ASN A 72 -0.05 15.40 17.26
N ASP A 73 -1.02 16.30 17.23
CA ASP A 73 -1.96 16.50 18.35
C ASP A 73 -3.40 16.00 18.10
N PHE A 74 -3.73 15.59 16.85
CA PHE A 74 -5.06 15.16 16.41
C PHE A 74 -6.13 16.26 16.49
N LEU A 75 -5.70 17.52 16.42
CA LEU A 75 -6.52 18.71 16.37
C LEU A 75 -6.32 19.40 15.02
N VAL A 76 -7.43 19.68 14.32
CA VAL A 76 -7.35 20.32 13.00
C VAL A 76 -7.54 21.82 13.15
N GLY A 77 -6.52 22.58 12.81
CA GLY A 77 -6.45 24.04 12.84
C GLY A 77 -6.26 24.69 14.21
N PRO A 78 -5.66 24.09 15.25
CA PRO A 78 -5.53 24.73 16.55
C PRO A 78 -4.63 25.97 16.49
N GLU A 79 -3.61 25.97 15.62
CA GLU A 79 -2.66 27.08 15.47
C GLU A 79 -3.30 28.33 14.85
N ILE A 80 -4.37 28.15 14.07
CA ILE A 80 -5.07 29.25 13.38
C ILE A 80 -6.36 29.66 14.08
N PHE A 81 -6.85 28.90 15.06
CA PHE A 81 -8.10 29.19 15.76
C PHE A 81 -7.88 30.22 16.87
N LYS A 82 -8.62 31.35 16.85
CA LYS A 82 -8.44 32.43 17.85
C LYS A 82 -9.04 32.09 19.21
N GLY A 83 -10.04 31.21 19.25
CA GLY A 83 -10.67 30.77 20.49
C GLY A 83 -9.85 29.71 21.22
N SER A 84 -10.31 29.28 22.38
CA SER A 84 -9.78 28.07 23.02
C SER A 84 -10.21 26.84 22.23
N GLY A 85 -9.27 25.97 21.86
CA GLY A 85 -9.55 24.70 21.19
C GLY A 85 -9.08 24.69 19.73
N SER A 86 -9.86 24.04 18.87
CA SER A 86 -9.53 23.76 17.48
C SER A 86 -10.78 23.78 16.59
N LEU A 87 -10.59 23.80 15.26
CA LEU A 87 -11.70 23.75 14.30
C LEU A 87 -12.37 22.37 14.30
N ARG A 88 -11.60 21.29 14.32
CA ARG A 88 -12.10 19.91 14.49
C ARG A 88 -11.23 19.11 15.45
N TYR A 89 -11.80 18.06 16.02
CA TYR A 89 -11.16 17.21 17.02
C TYR A 89 -11.24 15.75 16.58
N MET A 90 -10.15 15.16 16.06
CA MET A 90 -10.24 13.80 15.51
C MET A 90 -10.51 12.74 16.58
N ALA A 91 -10.04 12.96 17.81
CA ALA A 91 -10.29 12.05 18.94
C ALA A 91 -11.75 12.05 19.42
N ASN A 92 -12.43 13.19 19.32
CA ASN A 92 -13.81 13.40 19.75
C ASN A 92 -14.52 14.41 18.84
N PRO A 93 -14.91 14.03 17.60
CA PRO A 93 -15.45 14.98 16.63
C PRO A 93 -16.63 15.83 17.13
N PRO A 94 -17.61 15.30 17.89
CA PRO A 94 -18.72 16.08 18.43
C PRO A 94 -18.33 17.25 19.35
N GLN A 95 -17.07 17.34 19.76
CA GLN A 95 -16.56 18.46 20.56
C GLN A 95 -16.64 19.81 19.84
N ASP A 96 -16.66 19.83 18.51
CA ASP A 96 -16.90 21.05 17.74
C ASP A 96 -18.38 21.48 17.72
N GLY A 97 -19.28 20.66 18.27
CA GLY A 97 -20.71 20.90 18.36
C GLY A 97 -21.53 20.51 17.11
N ALA A 98 -20.92 19.97 16.07
CA ALA A 98 -21.59 19.64 14.80
C ALA A 98 -21.16 18.31 14.16
N SER A 99 -19.89 17.93 14.26
CA SER A 99 -19.35 16.70 13.67
C SER A 99 -19.89 15.44 14.34
N ILE A 100 -20.03 14.38 13.56
CA ILE A 100 -20.45 13.07 14.06
C ILE A 100 -19.24 12.17 14.31
N ASP A 101 -19.33 11.30 15.31
CA ASP A 101 -18.27 10.33 15.64
C ASP A 101 -18.62 8.88 15.31
N ASN A 102 -19.80 8.66 14.74
CA ASN A 102 -20.29 7.33 14.39
C ASN A 102 -21.16 7.40 13.13
N ALA A 103 -20.97 6.45 12.22
CA ALA A 103 -21.70 6.37 10.96
C ALA A 103 -23.22 6.24 11.15
N ALA A 104 -23.69 5.73 12.30
CA ALA A 104 -25.12 5.67 12.62
C ALA A 104 -25.80 7.05 12.69
N ASN A 105 -25.02 8.12 12.92
CA ASN A 105 -25.51 9.49 13.00
C ASN A 105 -25.46 10.23 11.65
N TYR A 106 -25.02 9.55 10.57
CA TYR A 106 -24.93 10.15 9.25
C TYR A 106 -26.33 10.41 8.65
N THR A 107 -26.48 11.56 8.00
CA THR A 107 -27.63 11.90 7.16
C THR A 107 -27.16 12.41 5.81
N SER A 108 -27.95 12.24 4.76
CA SER A 108 -27.56 12.64 3.39
C SER A 108 -27.40 14.15 3.20
N SER A 109 -27.96 14.96 4.10
CA SER A 109 -27.82 16.42 4.11
C SER A 109 -26.67 16.92 4.99
N LEU A 110 -25.96 16.03 5.69
CA LEU A 110 -24.86 16.42 6.56
C LEU A 110 -23.69 16.94 5.72
N ASP A 111 -23.13 18.07 6.13
CA ASP A 111 -21.97 18.67 5.48
C ASP A 111 -20.74 17.73 5.57
N VAL A 112 -19.89 17.78 4.56
CA VAL A 112 -18.70 16.94 4.45
C VAL A 112 -17.71 17.19 5.59
N HIS A 113 -17.58 18.43 6.06
CA HIS A 113 -16.70 18.80 7.17
C HIS A 113 -17.16 18.23 8.52
N TYR A 114 -18.45 17.87 8.64
CA TYR A 114 -19.03 17.29 9.85
C TYR A 114 -19.13 15.76 9.77
N SER A 115 -19.41 15.23 8.57
CA SER A 115 -19.44 13.79 8.32
C SER A 115 -18.04 13.16 8.29
N SER A 116 -16.99 13.95 8.08
CA SER A 116 -15.58 13.55 8.17
C SER A 116 -15.20 12.99 9.54
N GLY A 117 -15.90 13.41 10.61
CA GLY A 117 -15.65 12.96 11.97
C GLY A 117 -15.64 11.44 12.14
N VAL A 118 -16.41 10.69 11.34
CA VAL A 118 -16.42 9.21 11.34
C VAL A 118 -15.02 8.66 11.01
N TYR A 119 -14.42 9.13 9.92
CA TYR A 119 -13.12 8.65 9.46
C TYR A 119 -11.96 9.28 10.23
N ASN A 120 -12.11 10.53 10.70
CA ASN A 120 -11.15 11.17 11.60
C ASN A 120 -10.97 10.36 12.89
N LYS A 121 -12.08 9.95 13.50
CA LYS A 121 -12.05 9.13 14.72
C LYS A 121 -11.52 7.72 14.45
N ALA A 122 -11.86 7.10 13.33
CA ALA A 122 -11.27 5.82 12.94
C ALA A 122 -9.74 5.92 12.78
N PHE A 123 -9.24 6.97 12.14
CA PHE A 123 -7.80 7.22 12.00
C PHE A 123 -7.13 7.43 13.35
N TYR A 124 -7.68 8.29 14.22
CA TYR A 124 -7.17 8.50 15.57
C TYR A 124 -7.08 7.17 16.35
N LYS A 125 -8.14 6.35 16.30
CA LYS A 125 -8.16 5.04 16.97
C LYS A 125 -7.09 4.10 16.42
N LEU A 126 -6.90 4.06 15.11
CA LEU A 126 -5.87 3.24 14.49
C LEU A 126 -4.46 3.73 14.88
N ALA A 127 -4.18 5.02 14.71
CA ALA A 127 -2.88 5.62 14.99
C ALA A 127 -2.45 5.49 16.46
N THR A 128 -3.41 5.43 17.39
CA THR A 128 -3.17 5.27 18.83
C THR A 128 -3.27 3.84 19.34
N THR A 129 -3.55 2.87 18.47
CA THR A 129 -3.55 1.45 18.83
C THR A 129 -2.12 0.96 19.07
N SER A 130 -1.91 0.07 20.05
CA SER A 130 -0.60 -0.51 20.33
C SER A 130 0.03 -1.13 19.07
N GLY A 131 1.29 -0.78 18.78
CA GLY A 131 1.99 -1.22 17.57
C GLY A 131 1.70 -0.37 16.31
N TRP A 132 0.85 0.65 16.42
CA TRP A 132 0.58 1.64 15.39
C TRP A 132 1.10 3.02 15.79
N ASN A 133 1.17 3.90 14.80
CA ASN A 133 1.50 5.31 14.92
C ASN A 133 0.88 6.07 13.74
N THR A 134 0.91 7.40 13.79
CA THR A 134 0.39 8.27 12.72
C THR A 134 0.97 7.92 11.35
N PRO A 135 2.29 7.70 11.17
CA PRO A 135 2.83 7.27 9.88
C PRO A 135 2.24 5.97 9.32
N ASN A 136 2.13 4.91 10.12
CA ASN A 136 1.61 3.62 9.66
C ASN A 136 0.10 3.67 9.40
N ALA A 137 -0.66 4.39 10.22
CA ALA A 137 -2.07 4.65 9.96
C ALA A 137 -2.23 5.41 8.64
N PHE A 138 -1.49 6.50 8.44
CA PHE A 138 -1.62 7.30 7.21
C PHE A 138 -1.23 6.49 5.96
N LYS A 139 -0.20 5.64 6.03
CA LYS A 139 0.20 4.76 4.93
C LYS A 139 -0.93 3.87 4.41
N VAL A 140 -1.73 3.26 5.30
CA VAL A 140 -2.82 2.37 4.88
C VAL A 140 -3.97 3.17 4.24
N PHE A 141 -4.30 4.35 4.77
CA PHE A 141 -5.30 5.24 4.16
C PHE A 141 -4.82 5.80 2.81
N ALA A 142 -3.56 6.21 2.70
CA ALA A 142 -2.98 6.71 1.44
C ALA A 142 -2.95 5.64 0.34
N ARG A 143 -2.61 4.39 0.70
CA ARG A 143 -2.69 3.26 -0.22
C ARG A 143 -4.13 2.95 -0.61
N ALA A 144 -5.08 3.05 0.31
CA ALA A 144 -6.49 2.84 0.00
C ALA A 144 -7.05 3.90 -0.95
N ASN A 145 -6.71 5.16 -0.72
CA ASN A 145 -7.02 6.26 -1.63
C ASN A 145 -6.40 6.03 -3.02
N ALA A 146 -5.14 5.56 -3.08
CA ALA A 146 -4.46 5.30 -4.35
C ALA A 146 -5.03 4.13 -5.15
N LEU A 147 -5.45 3.04 -4.49
CA LEU A 147 -5.63 1.74 -5.17
C LEU A 147 -7.03 1.13 -5.05
N TYR A 148 -7.82 1.47 -4.02
CA TYR A 148 -9.07 0.74 -3.73
C TYR A 148 -10.31 1.64 -3.70
N TRP A 149 -10.17 2.88 -3.24
CA TRP A 149 -11.30 3.80 -3.19
C TRP A 149 -11.69 4.25 -4.60
N THR A 150 -12.99 4.35 -4.82
CA THR A 150 -13.61 4.89 -6.03
C THR A 150 -14.29 6.22 -5.71
N PRO A 151 -14.65 7.01 -6.74
CA PRO A 151 -15.30 8.31 -6.54
C PRO A 151 -16.58 8.28 -5.70
N SER A 152 -17.29 7.15 -5.69
CA SER A 152 -18.57 6.97 -4.98
C SER A 152 -18.46 6.02 -3.78
N SER A 153 -17.27 5.89 -3.19
CA SER A 153 -17.07 5.03 -2.02
C SER A 153 -17.94 5.47 -0.86
N THR A 154 -18.56 4.49 -0.21
CA THR A 154 -19.27 4.64 1.07
C THR A 154 -18.29 4.47 2.22
N PHE A 155 -18.69 4.84 3.45
CA PHE A 155 -17.89 4.57 4.63
C PHE A 155 -17.52 3.08 4.78
N ASN A 156 -18.46 2.18 4.49
CA ASN A 156 -18.23 0.74 4.61
C ASN A 156 -17.29 0.20 3.52
N SER A 157 -17.49 0.60 2.25
CA SER A 157 -16.60 0.17 1.16
C SER A 157 -15.21 0.80 1.26
N GLY A 158 -15.11 2.02 1.80
CA GLY A 158 -13.84 2.68 2.08
C GLY A 158 -13.02 1.92 3.13
N ALA A 159 -13.66 1.42 4.20
CA ALA A 159 -13.01 0.63 5.24
C ALA A 159 -12.43 -0.68 4.68
N CYS A 160 -13.14 -1.36 3.78
CA CYS A 160 -12.62 -2.52 3.06
C CYS A 160 -11.30 -2.21 2.32
N GLY A 161 -11.21 -1.03 1.70
CA GLY A 161 -9.99 -0.56 1.05
C GLY A 161 -8.83 -0.41 2.05
N VAL A 162 -9.08 0.15 3.23
CA VAL A 162 -8.02 0.34 4.24
C VAL A 162 -7.59 -0.98 4.87
N GLU A 163 -8.53 -1.92 5.09
CA GLU A 163 -8.20 -3.27 5.56
C GLU A 163 -7.34 -4.05 4.54
N THR A 164 -7.68 -3.93 3.26
CA THR A 164 -6.88 -4.50 2.16
C THR A 164 -5.51 -3.85 2.08
N ALA A 165 -5.45 -2.52 2.20
CA ALA A 165 -4.19 -1.77 2.23
C ALA A 165 -3.26 -2.22 3.37
N ALA A 166 -3.81 -2.46 4.56
CA ALA A 166 -3.04 -2.97 5.68
C ALA A 166 -2.47 -4.35 5.38
N THR A 167 -3.27 -5.25 4.82
CA THR A 167 -2.82 -6.60 4.42
C THR A 167 -1.69 -6.53 3.40
N ASP A 168 -1.85 -5.72 2.35
CA ASP A 168 -0.85 -5.53 1.31
C ASP A 168 0.48 -4.98 1.84
N LEU A 169 0.43 -4.15 2.90
CA LEU A 169 1.60 -3.57 3.54
C LEU A 169 2.18 -4.45 4.66
N GLY A 170 1.64 -5.65 4.88
CA GLY A 170 2.05 -6.54 5.95
C GLY A 170 1.72 -6.01 7.36
N LEU A 171 0.75 -5.10 7.46
CA LEU A 171 0.27 -4.50 8.70
C LEU A 171 -0.98 -5.24 9.21
N ASN A 172 -1.27 -5.07 10.50
CA ASN A 172 -2.35 -5.80 11.16
C ASN A 172 -3.75 -5.30 10.75
N ALA A 173 -4.36 -5.92 9.73
CA ALA A 173 -5.71 -5.59 9.28
C ALA A 173 -6.78 -5.68 10.37
N ALA A 174 -6.62 -6.54 11.38
CA ALA A 174 -7.60 -6.63 12.48
C ALA A 174 -7.64 -5.36 13.35
N ALA A 175 -6.51 -4.64 13.46
CA ALA A 175 -6.49 -3.33 14.14
C ALA A 175 -7.27 -2.27 13.36
N VAL A 176 -7.20 -2.32 12.02
CA VAL A 176 -8.02 -1.46 11.14
C VAL A 176 -9.50 -1.77 11.31
N THR A 177 -9.89 -3.04 11.26
CA THR A 177 -11.28 -3.48 11.49
C THR A 177 -11.80 -3.02 12.85
N ALA A 178 -11.00 -3.15 13.91
CA ALA A 178 -11.38 -2.71 15.25
C ALA A 178 -11.58 -1.18 15.33
N ALA A 179 -10.70 -0.41 14.69
CA ALA A 179 -10.82 1.05 14.64
C ALA A 179 -12.11 1.50 13.93
N PHE A 180 -12.42 0.92 12.76
CA PHE A 180 -13.67 1.24 12.04
C PHE A 180 -14.92 0.76 12.78
N SER A 181 -14.88 -0.44 13.38
CA SER A 181 -16.01 -0.96 14.16
C SER A 181 -16.39 -0.02 15.30
N SER A 182 -15.40 0.64 15.92
CA SER A 182 -15.64 1.60 17.01
C SER A 182 -16.40 2.87 16.58
N VAL A 183 -16.46 3.16 15.28
CA VAL A 183 -17.20 4.29 14.70
C VAL A 183 -18.41 3.84 13.87
N GLY A 184 -18.87 2.60 14.08
CA GLY A 184 -20.06 2.07 13.40
C GLY A 184 -19.87 1.81 11.91
N VAL A 185 -18.61 1.71 11.46
CA VAL A 185 -18.26 1.36 10.09
C VAL A 185 -17.77 -0.07 10.09
N ALA A 186 -18.25 -0.87 9.13
CA ALA A 186 -17.79 -2.24 8.97
C ALA A 186 -17.58 -2.51 7.49
N CYS A 187 -16.49 -3.20 7.15
CA CYS A 187 -16.41 -3.84 5.85
C CYS A 187 -17.47 -4.97 5.81
N PRO A 188 -18.51 -4.90 4.96
CA PRO A 188 -19.63 -5.85 5.01
C PRO A 188 -19.26 -7.30 4.67
N GLY A 189 -18.03 -7.52 4.20
CA GLY A 189 -17.47 -8.82 3.85
C GLY A 189 -16.31 -9.23 4.76
N GLY A 190 -16.52 -9.22 6.08
CA GLY A 190 -15.64 -9.95 7.01
C GLY A 190 -15.56 -11.41 6.57
N GLY A 191 -14.54 -11.74 5.77
CA GLY A 191 -14.47 -12.99 5.02
C GLY A 191 -15.52 -13.09 3.89
N GLY A 192 -15.23 -12.51 2.73
CA GLY A 192 -15.84 -12.90 1.45
C GLY A 192 -17.23 -12.31 1.13
N GLY A 193 -17.25 -11.41 0.13
CA GLY A 193 -18.45 -10.99 -0.64
C GLY A 193 -19.34 -9.94 0.05
N GLY A 194 -19.77 -8.85 -0.56
CA GLY A 194 -19.59 -8.31 -1.90
C GLY A 194 -20.20 -6.90 -1.95
N GLY A 195 -19.65 -6.05 -2.81
CA GLY A 195 -20.08 -4.66 -3.01
C GLY A 195 -18.91 -3.81 -3.51
N GLY A 196 -18.42 -4.10 -4.72
CA GLY A 196 -17.18 -3.55 -5.25
C GLY A 196 -15.93 -4.21 -4.65
N SER A 197 -15.91 -5.55 -4.54
CA SER A 197 -14.75 -6.25 -4.00
C SER A 197 -13.61 -6.15 -5.02
N THR A 198 -12.50 -5.48 -4.70
CA THR A 198 -11.24 -5.78 -5.40
C THR A 198 -10.83 -7.18 -4.95
N GLY A 199 -10.92 -8.14 -5.86
CA GLY A 199 -10.47 -9.52 -5.64
C GLY A 199 -8.96 -9.67 -5.43
N GLY A 200 -8.20 -8.57 -5.47
CA GLY A 200 -6.79 -8.53 -5.10
C GLY A 200 -5.86 -9.05 -6.20
N ALA A 201 -4.61 -9.30 -5.82
CA ALA A 201 -3.61 -9.82 -6.73
C ALA A 201 -3.77 -11.33 -6.93
N LEU A 202 -3.85 -11.76 -8.19
CA LEU A 202 -3.80 -13.15 -8.60
C LEU A 202 -2.37 -13.67 -8.47
N THR A 203 -2.26 -14.94 -8.08
CA THR A 203 -1.02 -15.69 -8.19
C THR A 203 -1.03 -16.52 -9.47
N ASN A 204 0.07 -16.49 -10.23
CA ASN A 204 0.17 -17.23 -11.48
C ASN A 204 -0.21 -18.71 -11.31
N GLY A 205 -1.20 -19.16 -12.07
CA GLY A 205 -1.61 -20.56 -12.10
C GLY A 205 -2.57 -20.98 -10.98
N VAL A 206 -2.85 -20.11 -10.00
CA VAL A 206 -3.73 -20.39 -8.86
C VAL A 206 -5.10 -19.76 -9.09
N ALA A 207 -6.16 -20.54 -8.89
CA ALA A 207 -7.52 -20.05 -9.00
C ALA A 207 -7.97 -19.40 -7.69
N VAL A 208 -8.55 -18.20 -7.78
CA VAL A 208 -9.38 -17.63 -6.71
C VAL A 208 -10.81 -18.11 -6.92
N THR A 209 -11.45 -18.60 -5.87
CA THR A 209 -12.78 -19.22 -5.93
C THR A 209 -13.79 -18.46 -5.06
N GLY A 210 -15.08 -18.78 -5.17
CA GLY A 210 -16.12 -18.16 -4.33
C GLY A 210 -16.46 -16.72 -4.73
N ILE A 211 -16.11 -16.30 -5.94
CA ILE A 211 -16.28 -14.92 -6.40
C ILE A 211 -17.76 -14.65 -6.68
N GLY A 212 -18.26 -13.51 -6.23
CA GLY A 212 -19.63 -13.08 -6.48
C GLY A 212 -19.77 -11.56 -6.54
N ALA A 213 -20.74 -11.09 -7.34
CA ALA A 213 -21.18 -9.71 -7.38
C ALA A 213 -22.64 -9.62 -7.82
N SER A 214 -23.35 -8.59 -7.36
CA SER A 214 -24.72 -8.30 -7.78
C SER A 214 -24.76 -7.56 -9.12
N THR A 215 -25.85 -7.73 -9.88
CA THR A 215 -26.06 -7.11 -11.20
C THR A 215 -25.61 -5.65 -11.25
N GLY A 216 -24.82 -5.30 -12.26
CA GLY A 216 -24.28 -3.94 -12.47
C GLY A 216 -22.97 -3.67 -11.74
N ASN A 217 -22.58 -4.48 -10.75
CA ASN A 217 -21.32 -4.32 -10.03
C ASN A 217 -20.18 -5.12 -10.66
N SER A 218 -18.97 -4.94 -10.14
CA SER A 218 -17.79 -5.68 -10.60
C SER A 218 -16.86 -6.12 -9.47
N VAL A 219 -16.07 -7.14 -9.73
CA VAL A 219 -14.93 -7.57 -8.92
C VAL A 219 -13.64 -7.39 -9.72
N ASN A 220 -12.64 -6.70 -9.17
CA ASN A 220 -11.41 -6.37 -9.89
C ASN A 220 -10.18 -7.11 -9.33
N TYR A 221 -9.37 -7.68 -10.20
CA TYR A 221 -8.14 -8.39 -9.85
C TYR A 221 -6.95 -7.81 -10.62
N THR A 222 -5.74 -8.07 -10.14
CA THR A 222 -4.51 -7.77 -10.87
C THR A 222 -3.64 -9.01 -11.02
N LEU A 223 -2.84 -9.10 -12.08
CA LEU A 223 -1.77 -10.11 -12.20
C LEU A 223 -0.52 -9.42 -12.71
N VAL A 224 0.56 -9.50 -11.94
CA VAL A 224 1.87 -9.04 -12.39
C VAL A 224 2.46 -10.11 -13.29
N VAL A 225 2.77 -9.73 -14.53
CA VAL A 225 3.34 -10.60 -15.54
C VAL A 225 4.80 -10.19 -15.76
N PRO A 226 5.77 -11.11 -15.59
CA PRO A 226 7.18 -10.79 -15.78
C PRO A 226 7.52 -10.68 -17.27
N SER A 227 8.66 -10.03 -17.55
CA SER A 227 9.23 -10.02 -18.90
C SER A 227 9.53 -11.44 -19.39
N GLY A 228 9.28 -11.71 -20.67
CA GLY A 228 9.50 -13.01 -21.28
C GLY A 228 8.42 -14.06 -20.98
N ALA A 229 7.35 -13.70 -20.27
CA ALA A 229 6.17 -14.56 -20.14
C ALA A 229 5.52 -14.80 -21.51
N SER A 230 4.92 -15.98 -21.68
CA SER A 230 4.14 -16.37 -22.85
C SER A 230 2.90 -17.12 -22.42
N GLY A 231 1.96 -17.35 -23.35
CA GLY A 231 0.74 -18.11 -23.06
C GLY A 231 -0.11 -17.51 -21.94
N LEU A 232 -0.10 -16.18 -21.80
CA LEU A 232 -0.91 -15.49 -20.79
C LEU A 232 -2.39 -15.68 -21.10
N SER A 233 -3.13 -16.20 -20.12
CA SER A 233 -4.54 -16.51 -20.21
C SER A 233 -5.22 -16.27 -18.86
N PHE A 234 -6.44 -15.74 -18.92
CA PHE A 234 -7.34 -15.61 -17.79
C PHE A 234 -8.56 -16.47 -18.07
N VAL A 235 -8.90 -17.35 -17.13
CA VAL A 235 -9.97 -18.34 -17.27
C VAL A 235 -10.95 -18.18 -16.11
N MET A 236 -12.22 -18.05 -16.45
CA MET A 236 -13.34 -18.10 -15.51
C MET A 236 -14.11 -19.41 -15.65
N SER A 237 -14.60 -19.92 -14.53
CA SER A 237 -15.38 -21.16 -14.51
C SER A 237 -16.25 -21.28 -13.25
N GLY A 238 -17.24 -22.18 -13.30
CA GLY A 238 -18.09 -22.52 -12.16
C GLY A 238 -19.12 -21.45 -11.77
N GLY A 239 -19.70 -21.62 -10.58
CA GLY A 239 -20.69 -20.68 -10.04
C GLY A 239 -22.05 -20.67 -10.74
N THR A 240 -22.88 -19.71 -10.36
CA THR A 240 -24.19 -19.40 -10.94
C THR A 240 -24.23 -17.95 -11.43
N GLY A 241 -25.24 -17.57 -12.21
CA GLY A 241 -25.38 -16.21 -12.74
C GLY A 241 -24.58 -15.98 -14.04
N ASP A 242 -24.27 -14.71 -14.31
CA ASP A 242 -23.61 -14.28 -15.54
C ASP A 242 -22.58 -13.17 -15.28
N ALA A 243 -21.31 -13.59 -15.21
CA ALA A 243 -20.15 -12.72 -15.03
C ALA A 243 -19.40 -12.54 -16.35
N ASP A 244 -19.29 -11.30 -16.82
CA ASP A 244 -18.50 -10.91 -17.99
C ASP A 244 -17.06 -10.53 -17.59
N MET A 245 -16.05 -11.11 -18.24
CA MET A 245 -14.64 -10.80 -18.04
C MET A 245 -14.13 -9.70 -18.97
N TYR A 246 -13.41 -8.74 -18.40
CA TYR A 246 -12.64 -7.73 -19.14
C TYR A 246 -11.20 -7.75 -18.65
N VAL A 247 -10.23 -7.76 -19.56
CA VAL A 247 -8.79 -7.73 -19.22
C VAL A 247 -8.11 -6.58 -19.94
N LYS A 248 -7.21 -5.87 -19.25
CA LYS A 248 -6.40 -4.80 -19.83
C LYS A 248 -5.02 -4.69 -19.19
N PHE A 249 -3.99 -4.41 -19.98
CA PHE A 249 -2.64 -4.12 -19.51
C PHE A 249 -2.49 -2.66 -19.08
N GLY A 250 -1.76 -2.44 -17.97
CA GLY A 250 -1.33 -1.11 -17.53
C GLY A 250 -2.39 -0.25 -16.83
N SER A 251 -3.69 -0.54 -17.04
CA SER A 251 -4.79 0.15 -16.36
C SER A 251 -6.05 -0.72 -16.24
N ALA A 252 -6.99 -0.31 -15.39
CA ALA A 252 -8.26 -0.99 -15.22
C ALA A 252 -9.13 -0.93 -16.50
N PRO A 253 -9.73 -2.06 -16.94
CA PRO A 253 -10.62 -2.07 -18.09
C PRO A 253 -11.99 -1.42 -17.79
N THR A 254 -12.60 -0.85 -18.82
CA THR A 254 -13.99 -0.32 -18.80
C THR A 254 -14.89 -1.12 -19.74
N ASP A 255 -16.17 -0.74 -19.83
CA ASP A 255 -17.13 -1.35 -20.77
C ASP A 255 -16.75 -1.12 -22.24
N THR A 256 -15.94 -0.10 -22.53
CA THR A 256 -15.56 0.33 -23.88
C THR A 256 -14.05 0.30 -24.14
N SER A 257 -13.23 0.09 -23.10
CA SER A 257 -11.77 0.03 -23.19
C SER A 257 -11.25 -1.21 -22.48
N TYR A 258 -10.85 -2.20 -23.27
CA TYR A 258 -10.30 -3.47 -22.81
C TYR A 258 -9.40 -4.02 -23.92
N ASP A 259 -8.45 -4.88 -23.54
CA ASP A 259 -7.61 -5.57 -24.51
C ASP A 259 -8.24 -6.92 -24.90
N CYS A 260 -9.10 -7.46 -24.03
CA CYS A 260 -9.78 -8.71 -24.27
C CYS A 260 -11.08 -8.83 -23.43
N ARG A 261 -12.14 -9.33 -24.08
CA ARG A 261 -13.47 -9.60 -23.52
C ARG A 261 -14.09 -10.78 -24.28
N PRO A 262 -14.30 -11.95 -23.64
CA PRO A 262 -14.99 -13.07 -24.27
C PRO A 262 -16.48 -12.75 -24.43
N TYR A 263 -17.01 -12.73 -25.65
CA TYR A 263 -18.44 -12.48 -25.89
C TYR A 263 -19.27 -13.75 -25.71
N VAL A 264 -19.23 -14.33 -24.51
CA VAL A 264 -19.87 -15.60 -24.18
C VAL A 264 -20.90 -15.36 -23.06
N SER A 265 -22.03 -16.08 -23.11
CA SER A 265 -23.01 -16.05 -22.03
C SER A 265 -22.63 -17.00 -20.90
N GLY A 266 -22.76 -16.56 -19.65
CA GLY A 266 -22.48 -17.35 -18.46
C GLY A 266 -21.00 -17.34 -18.04
N ASN A 267 -20.69 -17.97 -16.92
CA ASN A 267 -19.40 -17.77 -16.22
C ASN A 267 -18.19 -18.51 -16.83
N ALA A 268 -18.35 -19.26 -17.91
CA ALA A 268 -17.29 -20.07 -18.51
C ALA A 268 -16.58 -19.29 -19.63
N GLU A 269 -15.72 -18.37 -19.22
CA GLU A 269 -15.05 -17.45 -20.13
C GLU A 269 -13.54 -17.66 -20.17
N THR A 270 -12.92 -17.40 -21.33
CA THR A 270 -11.46 -17.45 -21.47
C THR A 270 -10.97 -16.28 -22.28
N CYS A 271 -10.04 -15.54 -21.69
CA CYS A 271 -9.34 -14.44 -22.32
C CYS A 271 -7.87 -14.79 -22.49
N THR A 272 -7.43 -14.98 -23.74
CA THR A 272 -6.04 -15.29 -24.08
C THR A 272 -5.36 -14.04 -24.62
N ILE A 273 -4.22 -13.66 -24.04
CA ILE A 273 -3.41 -12.53 -24.46
C ILE A 273 -2.30 -13.04 -25.38
N ALA A 274 -2.40 -12.71 -26.67
CA ALA A 274 -1.50 -13.23 -27.71
C ALA A 274 -0.02 -12.87 -27.48
N THR A 275 0.26 -11.67 -26.97
CA THR A 275 1.61 -11.21 -26.63
C THR A 275 1.61 -10.62 -25.23
N ALA A 276 2.17 -11.36 -24.28
CA ALA A 276 2.27 -10.91 -22.91
C ALA A 276 3.33 -9.79 -22.80
N GLN A 277 2.94 -8.68 -22.18
CA GLN A 277 3.81 -7.55 -21.86
C GLN A 277 4.22 -7.65 -20.39
N ALA A 278 5.46 -7.23 -20.09
CA ALA A 278 5.91 -7.15 -18.71
C ALA A 278 5.17 -6.03 -17.98
N GLY A 279 4.56 -6.32 -16.83
CA GLY A 279 3.83 -5.35 -16.03
C GLY A 279 2.51 -5.89 -15.52
N THR A 280 1.64 -5.01 -15.07
CA THR A 280 0.38 -5.38 -14.42
C THR A 280 -0.75 -5.48 -15.42
N TYR A 281 -1.42 -6.64 -15.43
CA TYR A 281 -2.71 -6.81 -16.07
C TYR A 281 -3.83 -6.65 -15.04
N TYR A 282 -4.87 -5.92 -15.41
CA TYR A 282 -6.07 -5.70 -14.63
C TYR A 282 -7.21 -6.52 -15.22
N VAL A 283 -7.94 -7.22 -14.36
CA VAL A 283 -9.06 -8.10 -14.73
C VAL A 283 -10.29 -7.62 -13.99
N ARG A 284 -11.38 -7.32 -14.71
CA ARG A 284 -12.67 -6.92 -14.15
C ARG A 284 -13.71 -7.97 -14.49
N LEU A 285 -14.37 -8.51 -13.46
CA LEU A 285 -15.51 -9.41 -13.58
C LEU A 285 -16.77 -8.61 -13.33
N LYS A 286 -17.53 -8.29 -14.37
CA LYS A 286 -18.76 -7.50 -14.26
C LYS A 286 -19.97 -8.43 -14.19
N ALA A 287 -20.84 -8.22 -13.21
CA ALA A 287 -22.08 -8.95 -13.10
C ALA A 287 -23.10 -8.43 -14.13
N TYR A 288 -23.22 -9.08 -15.28
CA TYR A 288 -24.33 -8.83 -16.21
C TYR A 288 -25.65 -9.29 -15.57
N SER A 289 -25.61 -10.42 -14.88
CA SER A 289 -26.56 -10.77 -13.83
C SER A 289 -25.83 -11.14 -12.55
N THR A 290 -26.49 -11.02 -11.40
CA THR A 290 -25.92 -11.42 -10.10
C THR A 290 -25.31 -12.81 -10.20
N PHE A 291 -24.02 -12.93 -9.91
CA PHE A 291 -23.28 -14.18 -9.95
C PHE A 291 -22.67 -14.51 -8.58
N SER A 292 -22.45 -15.80 -8.33
CA SER A 292 -21.84 -16.29 -7.09
C SER A 292 -21.10 -17.61 -7.33
N GLY A 293 -20.05 -17.86 -6.54
CA GLY A 293 -19.28 -19.10 -6.61
C GLY A 293 -18.36 -19.23 -7.83
N VAL A 294 -18.13 -18.15 -8.57
CA VAL A 294 -17.26 -18.16 -9.75
C VAL A 294 -15.80 -18.33 -9.32
N SER A 295 -15.01 -18.98 -10.16
CA SER A 295 -13.56 -19.09 -10.01
C SER A 295 -12.85 -18.36 -11.14
N LEU A 296 -11.80 -17.61 -10.80
CA LEU A 296 -10.93 -16.91 -11.76
C LEU A 296 -9.48 -17.40 -11.59
N LYS A 297 -8.85 -17.75 -12.70
CA LYS A 297 -7.44 -18.14 -12.75
C LYS A 297 -6.72 -17.33 -13.81
N GLY A 298 -5.75 -16.52 -13.39
CA GLY A 298 -4.74 -15.95 -14.28
C GLY A 298 -3.56 -16.90 -14.37
N SER A 299 -3.12 -17.23 -15.58
CA SER A 299 -1.96 -18.09 -15.81
C SER A 299 -1.15 -17.63 -16.99
N TYR A 300 0.15 -17.70 -16.87
CA TYR A 300 1.08 -17.60 -17.97
C TYR A 300 2.13 -18.69 -17.80
N THR A 301 2.68 -19.15 -18.92
CA THR A 301 3.96 -19.83 -18.88
C THR A 301 5.01 -18.75 -18.70
N THR A 302 5.75 -18.79 -17.60
CA THR A 302 7.08 -18.15 -17.62
C THR A 302 7.79 -18.78 -18.79
N GLY A 303 8.08 -18.01 -19.84
CA GLY A 303 8.63 -18.57 -21.06
C GLY A 303 9.79 -19.48 -20.70
N GLY A 304 9.89 -20.63 -21.37
CA GLY A 304 11.08 -21.49 -21.35
C GLY A 304 12.33 -20.80 -21.94
N GLY A 305 12.38 -19.47 -21.96
CA GLY A 305 13.59 -18.70 -21.95
C GLY A 305 13.94 -18.43 -20.50
N GLY A 306 14.79 -19.30 -19.92
CA GLY A 306 15.47 -18.96 -18.69
C GLY A 306 16.07 -17.57 -18.84
N GLY A 307 15.76 -16.68 -17.90
CA GLY A 307 16.55 -15.48 -17.66
C GLY A 307 17.94 -15.88 -17.16
N GLY A 308 18.73 -16.56 -18.00
CA GLY A 308 20.18 -16.69 -17.85
C GLY A 308 20.90 -15.39 -18.26
N GLY A 309 20.16 -14.30 -18.40
CA GLY A 309 20.73 -12.96 -18.41
C GLY A 309 21.08 -12.56 -16.99
N VAL A 310 22.29 -12.05 -16.82
CA VAL A 310 22.80 -11.50 -15.57
C VAL A 310 21.86 -10.36 -15.12
N GLN A 311 21.32 -10.43 -13.91
CA GLN A 311 20.41 -9.44 -13.33
C GLN A 311 20.91 -8.96 -11.98
N THR A 312 20.83 -7.65 -11.72
CA THR A 312 21.26 -7.04 -10.46
C THR A 312 20.06 -6.51 -9.70
N TYR A 313 19.94 -6.91 -8.44
CA TYR A 313 18.93 -6.46 -7.49
C TYR A 313 19.62 -5.62 -6.43
N SER A 314 19.02 -4.52 -5.98
CA SER A 314 19.64 -3.62 -5.01
C SER A 314 18.67 -3.13 -3.95
N ASN A 315 19.20 -2.81 -2.77
CA ASN A 315 18.51 -2.08 -1.73
C ASN A 315 19.38 -0.88 -1.33
N THR A 316 18.82 0.31 -1.43
CA THR A 316 19.47 1.60 -1.13
C THR A 316 18.83 2.32 0.06
N THR A 317 18.02 1.61 0.86
CA THR A 317 17.46 2.14 2.09
C THR A 317 18.50 1.99 3.20
N ASP A 318 18.67 3.02 4.03
CA ASP A 318 19.58 2.95 5.16
C ASP A 318 19.06 2.00 6.25
N TYR A 319 19.92 1.10 6.71
CA TYR A 319 19.64 0.24 7.87
C TYR A 319 20.67 0.51 8.96
N GLN A 320 20.21 1.03 10.11
CA GLN A 320 21.06 1.42 11.23
C GLN A 320 21.78 0.21 11.83
N ILE A 321 23.07 0.36 12.08
CA ILE A 321 23.94 -0.59 12.77
C ILE A 321 24.25 0.03 14.14
N LEU A 322 23.71 -0.57 15.20
CA LEU A 322 23.94 -0.16 16.59
C LEU A 322 24.95 -1.12 17.25
N ASP A 323 25.66 -0.63 18.26
CA ASP A 323 26.57 -1.43 19.09
C ASP A 323 25.95 -2.76 19.54
N ASN A 324 26.70 -3.85 19.41
CA ASN A 324 26.31 -5.21 19.80
C ASN A 324 24.94 -5.66 19.27
N SER A 325 24.52 -5.15 18.12
CA SER A 325 23.22 -5.46 17.52
C SER A 325 23.36 -6.14 16.17
N THR A 326 22.26 -6.74 15.72
CA THR A 326 22.14 -7.32 14.38
C THR A 326 21.08 -6.58 13.61
N VAL A 327 21.37 -6.23 12.36
CA VAL A 327 20.42 -5.66 11.43
C VAL A 327 20.40 -6.45 10.12
N ASP A 328 19.20 -6.65 9.56
CA ASP A 328 18.95 -7.33 8.29
C ASP A 328 18.39 -6.32 7.28
N SER A 329 19.07 -6.14 6.14
CA SER A 329 18.56 -5.41 4.98
C SER A 329 18.08 -6.40 3.90
N PRO A 330 16.79 -6.44 3.53
CA PRO A 330 16.24 -7.44 2.61
C PRO A 330 16.26 -7.02 1.13
N ILE A 331 16.38 -7.99 0.23
CA ILE A 331 16.06 -7.90 -1.20
C ILE A 331 15.15 -9.09 -1.55
N THR A 332 13.93 -8.82 -1.98
CA THR A 332 12.98 -9.88 -2.38
C THR A 332 13.03 -10.11 -3.89
N ILE A 333 13.25 -11.36 -4.28
CA ILE A 333 13.31 -11.78 -5.68
C ILE A 333 12.16 -12.72 -5.96
N SER A 334 11.40 -12.37 -6.99
CA SER A 334 10.25 -13.14 -7.46
C SER A 334 10.29 -13.28 -8.98
N GLY A 335 9.67 -14.35 -9.50
CA GLY A 335 9.54 -14.56 -10.94
C GLY A 335 10.80 -15.11 -11.63
N ARG A 336 11.81 -15.52 -10.88
CA ARG A 336 12.96 -16.31 -11.35
C ARG A 336 12.67 -17.80 -11.15
N SER A 337 13.39 -18.68 -11.84
CA SER A 337 13.30 -20.13 -11.64
C SER A 337 14.70 -20.74 -11.50
N GLY A 338 14.79 -21.87 -10.81
CA GLY A 338 16.06 -22.55 -10.53
C GLY A 338 16.85 -21.93 -9.38
N ASN A 339 18.11 -22.37 -9.29
CA ASN A 339 19.05 -21.92 -8.26
C ASN A 339 19.91 -20.76 -8.77
N ALA A 340 20.52 -20.02 -7.85
CA ALA A 340 21.45 -18.96 -8.16
C ALA A 340 22.70 -19.53 -8.88
N PRO A 341 23.44 -18.74 -9.67
CA PRO A 341 24.65 -19.24 -10.31
C PRO A 341 25.79 -19.49 -9.32
N SER A 342 26.82 -20.17 -9.79
CA SER A 342 28.05 -20.41 -9.04
C SER A 342 29.00 -19.19 -8.97
N ASN A 343 28.65 -18.09 -9.63
CA ASN A 343 29.42 -16.86 -9.70
C ASN A 343 28.58 -15.61 -9.38
N ALA A 344 27.60 -15.73 -8.49
CA ALA A 344 26.78 -14.61 -8.07
C ALA A 344 27.65 -13.53 -7.40
N SER A 345 27.46 -12.27 -7.75
CA SER A 345 28.26 -11.15 -7.24
C SER A 345 27.45 -10.30 -6.27
N VAL A 346 27.98 -10.08 -5.06
CA VAL A 346 27.37 -9.23 -4.04
C VAL A 346 28.23 -8.00 -3.83
N THR A 347 27.66 -6.81 -3.99
CA THR A 347 28.34 -5.54 -3.71
C THR A 347 27.71 -4.90 -2.48
N VAL A 348 28.54 -4.47 -1.54
CA VAL A 348 28.10 -3.81 -0.30
C VAL A 348 28.76 -2.45 -0.15
N ALA A 349 28.00 -1.48 0.36
CA ALA A 349 28.45 -0.18 0.79
C ALA A 349 27.88 0.07 2.20
N ILE A 350 28.75 -0.04 3.21
CA ILE A 350 28.42 0.14 4.63
C ILE A 350 29.23 1.31 5.15
N VAL A 351 28.56 2.24 5.82
CA VAL A 351 29.19 3.35 6.52
C VAL A 351 29.35 2.93 7.98
N HIS A 352 30.57 2.93 8.51
CA HIS A 352 30.87 2.59 9.90
C HIS A 352 32.21 3.19 10.32
N THR A 353 32.31 3.71 11.54
CA THR A 353 33.54 4.33 12.05
C THR A 353 34.64 3.33 12.38
N TYR A 354 34.31 2.03 12.47
CA TYR A 354 35.32 0.98 12.64
C TYR A 354 34.87 -0.35 12.02
N GLN A 355 35.39 -0.73 10.85
CA GLN A 355 34.95 -1.96 10.17
C GLN A 355 35.38 -3.25 10.90
N GLY A 356 36.37 -3.16 11.80
CA GLY A 356 36.85 -4.28 12.60
C GLY A 356 35.81 -4.85 13.57
N ASP A 357 34.70 -4.14 13.79
CA ASP A 357 33.63 -4.59 14.69
C ASP A 357 32.60 -5.47 14.00
N LEU A 358 32.52 -5.32 12.68
CA LEU A 358 31.44 -5.87 11.89
C LEU A 358 31.70 -7.32 11.48
N LYS A 359 30.65 -8.13 11.60
CA LYS A 359 30.50 -9.37 10.83
C LYS A 359 29.38 -9.16 9.81
N VAL A 360 29.66 -9.41 8.54
CA VAL A 360 28.73 -9.20 7.43
C VAL A 360 28.54 -10.51 6.68
N ASP A 361 27.30 -10.97 6.63
CA ASP A 361 26.91 -12.20 5.95
C ASP A 361 25.80 -11.91 4.92
N LEU A 362 25.88 -12.52 3.74
CA LEU A 362 24.71 -12.71 2.89
C LEU A 362 23.89 -13.87 3.46
N VAL A 363 22.59 -13.67 3.63
CA VAL A 363 21.63 -14.68 4.04
C VAL A 363 20.81 -15.10 2.82
N ALA A 364 20.88 -16.37 2.46
CA ALA A 364 20.07 -16.97 1.40
C ALA A 364 18.62 -17.18 1.87
N PRO A 365 17.65 -17.40 0.95
CA PRO A 365 16.24 -17.59 1.30
C PRO A 365 15.97 -18.77 2.24
N ASP A 366 16.84 -19.77 2.24
CA ASP A 366 16.77 -20.94 3.13
C ASP A 366 17.40 -20.69 4.52
N GLY A 367 18.05 -19.54 4.72
CA GLY A 367 18.77 -19.16 5.93
C GLY A 367 20.28 -19.44 5.91
N SER A 368 20.82 -20.04 4.85
CA SER A 368 22.26 -20.29 4.69
C SER A 368 23.06 -18.98 4.70
N LEU A 369 24.21 -18.98 5.38
CA LEU A 369 25.05 -17.80 5.58
C LEU A 369 26.33 -17.87 4.74
N TYR A 370 26.60 -16.80 4.00
CA TYR A 370 27.80 -16.63 3.17
C TYR A 370 28.57 -15.41 3.66
N ASN A 371 29.75 -15.64 4.25
CA ASN A 371 30.51 -14.58 4.91
C ASN A 371 31.19 -13.63 3.90
N ILE A 372 30.92 -12.33 4.03
CA ILE A 372 31.51 -11.24 3.22
C ILE A 372 32.68 -10.59 3.97
N HIS A 373 32.50 -10.39 5.27
CA HIS A 373 33.46 -9.77 6.18
C HIS A 373 33.31 -10.33 7.59
N ASN A 374 34.41 -10.46 8.31
CA ASN A 374 34.41 -10.95 9.68
C ASN A 374 35.51 -10.30 10.50
N ARG A 375 35.21 -9.13 11.06
CA ARG A 375 36.03 -8.45 12.07
C ARG A 375 37.50 -8.28 11.68
N THR A 376 37.75 -7.94 10.42
CA THR A 376 39.08 -7.62 9.89
C THR A 376 39.19 -6.11 9.59
N GLY A 377 40.40 -5.60 9.33
CA GLY A 377 40.59 -4.18 8.97
C GLY A 377 40.64 -3.23 10.19
N ALA A 378 41.48 -3.55 11.17
CA ALA A 378 41.67 -2.73 12.37
C ALA A 378 42.03 -1.27 12.02
N GLY A 379 41.26 -0.29 12.56
CA GLY A 379 41.51 1.14 12.40
C GLY A 379 41.09 1.73 11.05
N THR A 380 40.17 1.08 10.33
CA THR A 380 39.66 1.59 9.05
C THR A 380 38.15 1.70 9.05
N ASP A 381 37.65 2.76 8.42
CA ASP A 381 36.24 3.06 8.33
C ASP A 381 35.63 2.39 7.09
N ASN A 382 34.33 2.11 7.16
CA ASN A 382 33.46 1.69 6.06
C ASN A 382 33.82 0.34 5.41
N ILE A 383 32.81 -0.32 4.83
CA ILE A 383 33.01 -1.53 4.00
C ILE A 383 32.41 -1.25 2.63
N ASN A 384 33.28 -1.06 1.63
CA ASN A 384 32.91 -0.95 0.22
C ASN A 384 33.59 -2.08 -0.55
N LYS A 385 32.85 -3.16 -0.86
CA LYS A 385 33.45 -4.38 -1.41
C LYS A 385 32.47 -5.11 -2.31
N THR A 386 33.02 -5.80 -3.30
CA THR A 386 32.30 -6.79 -4.11
C THR A 386 32.89 -8.18 -3.87
N VAL A 387 32.05 -9.18 -3.61
CA VAL A 387 32.43 -10.58 -3.37
C VAL A 387 31.62 -11.50 -4.27
N THR A 388 32.25 -12.54 -4.79
CA THR A 388 31.58 -13.57 -5.59
C THR A 388 31.37 -14.83 -4.78
N PHE A 389 30.17 -15.39 -4.81
CA PHE A 389 29.81 -16.64 -4.13
C PHE A 389 29.32 -17.70 -5.13
N ASN A 390 29.59 -18.96 -4.78
CA ASN A 390 28.88 -20.06 -5.38
C ASN A 390 27.56 -20.28 -4.63
N LEU A 391 26.45 -19.90 -5.27
CA LEU A 391 25.10 -20.02 -4.72
C LEU A 391 24.26 -21.06 -5.47
N SER A 392 24.91 -22.01 -6.17
CA SER A 392 24.19 -23.01 -6.99
C SER A 392 23.30 -23.98 -6.22
N SER A 393 23.42 -24.03 -4.89
CA SER A 393 22.50 -24.74 -4.01
C SER A 393 21.25 -23.93 -3.66
N GLU A 394 21.30 -22.61 -3.80
CA GLU A 394 20.29 -21.70 -3.26
C GLU A 394 19.22 -21.37 -4.29
N ALA A 395 17.95 -21.38 -3.87
CA ALA A 395 16.86 -20.93 -4.74
C ALA A 395 17.02 -19.44 -5.11
N LEU A 396 16.86 -19.10 -6.39
CA LEU A 396 16.90 -17.70 -6.84
C LEU A 396 15.77 -16.87 -6.24
N ASN A 397 14.55 -17.43 -6.25
CA ASN A 397 13.38 -16.78 -5.67
C ASN A 397 13.41 -16.87 -4.15
N GLY A 398 13.05 -15.76 -3.52
CA GLY A 398 12.97 -15.65 -2.08
C GLY A 398 13.49 -14.31 -1.59
N THR A 399 13.54 -14.17 -0.27
CA THR A 399 14.13 -12.98 0.36
C THR A 399 15.58 -13.25 0.68
N TRP A 400 16.47 -12.59 -0.05
CA TRP A 400 17.89 -12.50 0.29
C TRP A 400 18.08 -11.37 1.29
N LYS A 401 19.04 -11.49 2.20
CA LYS A 401 19.34 -10.42 3.16
C LYS A 401 20.83 -10.16 3.24
N LEU A 402 21.19 -8.90 3.48
CA LEU A 402 22.49 -8.56 4.04
C LEU A 402 22.32 -8.43 5.55
N ARG A 403 22.98 -9.32 6.30
CA ARG A 403 23.01 -9.28 7.76
C ARG A 403 24.30 -8.64 8.21
N VAL A 404 24.19 -7.61 9.04
CA VAL A 404 25.34 -6.97 9.67
C VAL A 404 25.19 -7.07 11.18
N ASN A 405 26.21 -7.64 11.80
CA ASN A 405 26.36 -7.72 13.24
C ASN A 405 27.48 -6.77 13.66
N ASP A 406 27.18 -5.77 14.47
CA ASP A 406 28.20 -5.12 15.27
C ASP A 406 28.46 -6.00 16.51
N ASN A 407 29.73 -6.26 16.83
CA ASN A 407 30.11 -7.05 18.01
C ASN A 407 31.13 -6.34 18.90
N ALA A 408 31.15 -5.00 18.89
CA ALA A 408 31.91 -4.20 19.83
C ALA A 408 31.07 -3.01 20.34
N ASN A 409 31.68 -2.18 21.18
CA ASN A 409 31.07 -0.95 21.68
C ASN A 409 31.85 0.25 21.12
N GLY A 410 31.16 1.37 20.94
CA GLY A 410 31.75 2.68 20.70
C GLY A 410 31.65 3.17 19.26
N ASP A 411 31.30 2.31 18.32
CA ASP A 411 31.28 2.59 16.89
C ASP A 411 29.93 2.19 16.29
N THR A 412 29.30 3.11 15.58
CA THR A 412 27.98 2.89 14.97
C THR A 412 28.00 3.31 13.51
N GLY A 413 26.97 2.92 12.76
CA GLY A 413 26.85 3.30 11.36
C GLY A 413 25.58 2.78 10.73
N TYR A 414 25.61 2.53 9.42
CA TYR A 414 24.46 2.01 8.68
C TYR A 414 24.87 1.30 7.39
N ILE A 415 24.05 0.35 6.97
CA ILE A 415 24.10 -0.18 5.60
C ILE A 415 23.54 0.92 4.70
N ASN A 416 24.38 1.52 3.86
CA ASN A 416 23.96 2.58 2.92
C ASN A 416 23.34 1.98 1.66
N SER A 417 23.95 0.93 1.10
CA SER A 417 23.34 0.14 0.04
C SER A 417 24.01 -1.22 -0.14
N TRP A 418 23.31 -2.14 -0.78
CA TRP A 418 23.91 -3.36 -1.29
C TRP A 418 23.14 -3.89 -2.50
N SER A 419 23.81 -4.73 -3.28
CA SER A 419 23.23 -5.40 -4.43
C SER A 419 23.71 -6.85 -4.56
N VAL A 420 22.88 -7.66 -5.20
CA VAL A 420 23.22 -9.03 -5.60
C VAL A 420 22.92 -9.22 -7.09
N THR A 421 23.89 -9.78 -7.80
CA THR A 421 23.85 -10.04 -9.22
C THR A 421 23.89 -11.55 -9.47
N PHE A 422 22.87 -12.08 -10.17
CA PHE A 422 22.73 -13.49 -10.51
C PHE A 422 22.68 -13.75 -12.00
#